data_AF-A0A8T5RYI0-F1
#
_entry.id   AF-A0A8T5RYI0-F1
#
_cell.length_a   1.000
_cell.length_b   1.000
_cell.length_c   1.000
_cell.angle_alpha   90.00
_cell.angle_beta   90.00
_cell.angle_gamma   90.00
#
_symmetry.space_group_name_H-M   'P 1'
#
loop_
_entity.id
_entity.type
_entity.pdbx_description
1 polymer ?
#
loop_
_entity_poly.entity_id
_entity_poly.type
_entity_poly.pdbx_seq_one_letter_code
_entity_poly.pdbx_strand_id
1 'polypeptide(L)'
;MKKKNSDPFIMLFVVVISLFLFTFIMLSIIPVKSGSGSAKISRFGIFAPEIEINTQVSGGNINIVELDKDSANLIETEWRISHTGLYLPQASIQVTRTIKGSRLIIDIISIVDHNDILSLSLNISFNPSYSSYSFITNTESGNVNINVFDINIKDFYFRTSSGKIDIRMNNTNIENNFEVFTDTGDIDITLDYVNFYNDFFCHSNSGVQLFDLWNLNFKSVADFNVSSDIGYIRIHWMNHYNKSQKVNINTYSNGDVKVKFWCPLEIMRGALSLFTVDGTTLFSRSTGSYDEISENHYQTPNMNNPSLDVYNITAVSTSGEAWVYYVNCFKWLRFCNWGMDFFPYNVDIFGNYSMLTQEHDISTINFFNTKYIYLNESRNLTFNFDTLPVSSEKLLYIEWDLDKIHAMGIGVGALNLKISHKRVSDTLQVYVELDFRLDQILPTFNDYNITVFYHPNYLFNQFLI
;
A
#
# COMPACT_ATOMS: atom_id res chain seq x y z
N MET A 1 -2.43 -86.90 -29.10
CA MET A 1 -2.32 -85.50 -28.64
C MET A 1 -0.85 -85.11 -28.57
N LYS A 2 -0.34 -84.34 -29.55
CA LYS A 2 1.03 -83.83 -29.53
C LYS A 2 1.11 -82.74 -28.45
N LYS A 3 1.84 -83.00 -27.36
CA LYS A 3 2.23 -81.95 -26.41
C LYS A 3 3.09 -80.95 -27.18
N LYS A 4 2.57 -79.72 -27.34
CA LYS A 4 3.32 -78.58 -27.88
C LYS A 4 4.49 -78.35 -26.92
N ASN A 5 5.71 -78.68 -27.36
CA ASN A 5 6.91 -78.27 -26.64
C ASN A 5 6.94 -76.74 -26.70
N SER A 6 6.71 -76.09 -25.55
CA SER A 6 6.98 -74.67 -25.38
C SER A 6 8.46 -74.45 -25.64
N ASP A 7 8.76 -73.68 -26.68
CA ASP A 7 10.11 -73.44 -27.16
C ASP A 7 10.96 -72.83 -26.03
N PRO A 8 12.08 -73.46 -25.60
CA PRO A 8 12.90 -72.96 -24.49
C PRO A 8 13.40 -71.53 -24.72
N PHE A 9 13.49 -71.09 -25.97
CA PHE A 9 13.79 -69.71 -26.34
C PHE A 9 12.71 -68.72 -25.92
N ILE A 10 11.43 -69.08 -26.01
CA ILE A 10 10.31 -68.21 -25.59
C ILE A 10 10.32 -68.06 -24.06
N MET A 11 10.61 -69.14 -23.32
CA MET A 11 10.66 -69.10 -21.86
C MET A 11 11.84 -68.25 -21.36
N LEU A 12 13.01 -68.36 -22.01
CA LEU A 12 14.16 -67.49 -21.72
C LEU A 12 13.87 -66.02 -22.03
N PHE A 13 13.21 -65.74 -23.16
CA PHE A 13 12.85 -64.38 -23.55
C PHE A 13 11.87 -63.72 -22.57
N VAL A 14 10.88 -64.48 -22.09
CA VAL A 14 9.94 -64.01 -21.05
C VAL A 14 10.68 -63.74 -19.74
N VAL A 15 11.59 -64.62 -19.31
CA VAL A 15 12.36 -64.41 -18.06
C VAL A 15 13.28 -63.19 -18.16
N VAL A 16 13.96 -63.00 -19.29
CA VAL A 16 14.83 -61.83 -19.50
C VAL A 16 14.02 -60.54 -19.54
N ILE A 17 12.88 -60.51 -20.25
CA ILE A 17 11.98 -59.34 -20.24
C ILE A 17 11.43 -59.10 -18.83
N SER A 18 11.04 -60.14 -18.09
CA SER A 18 10.52 -60.01 -16.73
C SER A 18 11.57 -59.44 -15.78
N LEU A 19 12.82 -59.90 -15.88
CA LEU A 19 13.94 -59.38 -15.13
C LEU A 19 14.21 -57.93 -15.49
N PHE A 20 14.26 -57.59 -16.78
CA PHE A 20 14.47 -56.22 -17.25
C PHE A 20 13.35 -55.28 -16.83
N LEU A 21 12.10 -55.73 -16.91
CA LEU A 21 10.92 -54.98 -16.47
C LEU A 21 10.93 -54.81 -14.95
N PHE A 22 11.35 -55.82 -14.20
CA PHE A 22 11.46 -55.76 -12.74
C PHE A 22 12.59 -54.83 -12.29
N THR A 23 13.79 -54.88 -12.91
CA THR A 23 14.83 -53.89 -12.64
C THR A 23 14.39 -52.49 -13.06
N PHE A 24 13.70 -52.35 -14.20
CA PHE A 24 13.19 -51.05 -14.63
C PHE A 24 12.15 -50.50 -13.65
N ILE A 25 11.20 -51.31 -13.18
CA ILE A 25 10.21 -50.94 -12.15
C ILE A 25 10.90 -50.60 -10.82
N MET A 26 11.86 -51.40 -10.37
CA MET A 26 12.59 -51.17 -9.11
C MET A 26 13.52 -49.96 -9.19
N LEU A 27 14.07 -49.63 -10.37
CA LEU A 27 14.84 -48.40 -10.62
C LEU A 27 13.93 -47.17 -10.76
N SER A 28 12.67 -47.35 -11.19
CA SER A 28 11.68 -46.28 -11.33
C SER A 28 11.04 -45.85 -10.01
N ILE A 29 11.14 -46.67 -8.96
CA ILE A 29 10.69 -46.31 -7.61
C ILE A 29 11.85 -45.62 -6.90
N ILE A 30 12.11 -44.37 -7.24
CA ILE A 30 12.98 -43.52 -6.43
C ILE A 30 12.18 -43.16 -5.17
N PRO A 31 12.58 -43.62 -3.98
CA PRO A 31 11.82 -43.38 -2.78
C PRO A 31 11.78 -41.87 -2.51
N VAL A 32 10.56 -41.35 -2.31
CA VAL A 32 10.35 -39.98 -1.84
C VAL A 32 10.97 -39.85 -0.46
N LYS A 33 11.84 -38.85 -0.30
CA LYS A 33 12.43 -38.50 0.98
C LYS A 33 11.79 -37.21 1.47
N SER A 34 11.28 -37.23 2.69
CA SER A 34 10.70 -36.05 3.33
C SER A 34 11.38 -35.81 4.67
N GLY A 35 11.62 -34.56 5.00
CA GLY A 35 12.23 -34.19 6.27
C GLY A 35 12.45 -32.70 6.40
N SER A 36 13.20 -32.31 7.43
CA SER A 36 13.54 -30.93 7.71
C SER A 36 15.03 -30.77 7.96
N GLY A 37 15.53 -29.56 7.74
CA GLY A 37 16.88 -29.15 8.12
C GLY A 37 16.89 -27.71 8.62
N SER A 38 18.01 -27.31 9.20
CA SER A 38 18.22 -25.96 9.68
C SER A 38 19.69 -25.59 9.67
N ALA A 39 20.00 -24.33 9.40
CA ALA A 39 21.33 -23.74 9.53
C ALA A 39 21.25 -22.43 10.31
N LYS A 40 22.26 -22.15 11.13
CA LYS A 40 22.34 -20.92 11.93
C LYS A 40 23.72 -20.31 11.80
N ILE A 41 23.77 -19.02 11.54
CA ILE A 41 25.01 -18.24 11.53
C ILE A 41 24.96 -17.31 12.73
N SER A 42 25.81 -17.57 13.73
CA SER A 42 25.95 -16.70 14.90
C SER A 42 26.46 -15.32 14.50
N ARG A 43 25.93 -14.27 15.13
CA ARG A 43 26.42 -12.89 14.94
C ARG A 43 27.78 -12.64 15.59
N PHE A 44 28.16 -13.47 16.55
CA PHE A 44 29.38 -13.26 17.33
C PHE A 44 30.64 -13.49 16.48
N GLY A 45 31.57 -12.53 16.52
CA GLY A 45 32.81 -12.57 15.77
C GLY A 45 32.69 -12.20 14.29
N ILE A 46 31.52 -11.70 13.86
CA ILE A 46 31.31 -11.19 12.50
C ILE A 46 31.35 -9.65 12.54
N PHE A 47 32.35 -9.07 11.90
CA PHE A 47 32.49 -7.62 11.73
C PHE A 47 32.27 -7.26 10.25
N ALA A 48 31.02 -7.23 9.83
CA ALA A 48 30.62 -6.81 8.49
C ALA A 48 29.38 -5.90 8.61
N PRO A 49 29.48 -4.59 8.31
CA PRO A 49 28.33 -3.69 8.36
C PRO A 49 27.33 -3.92 7.23
N GLU A 50 27.75 -4.49 6.09
CA GLU A 50 26.88 -4.83 4.96
C GLU A 50 26.64 -6.35 4.92
N ILE A 51 25.38 -6.76 4.84
CA ILE A 51 24.99 -8.17 4.70
C ILE A 51 24.32 -8.40 3.34
N GLU A 52 24.82 -9.34 2.56
CA GLU A 52 24.22 -9.76 1.29
C GLU A 52 23.66 -11.17 1.44
N ILE A 53 22.37 -11.34 1.16
CA ILE A 53 21.67 -12.63 1.23
C ILE A 53 21.32 -13.03 -0.19
N ASN A 54 22.02 -14.06 -0.68
CA ASN A 54 21.85 -14.63 -2.00
C ASN A 54 21.06 -15.93 -1.88
N THR A 55 19.86 -15.96 -2.47
CA THR A 55 19.00 -17.14 -2.45
C THR A 55 18.88 -17.71 -3.85
N GLN A 56 19.34 -18.95 -4.04
CA GLN A 56 19.26 -19.68 -5.31
C GLN A 56 18.60 -21.04 -5.05
N VAL A 57 17.27 -21.08 -5.17
CA VAL A 57 16.52 -22.31 -4.89
C VAL A 57 15.62 -22.68 -6.06
N SER A 58 15.57 -23.97 -6.34
CA SER A 58 14.99 -24.51 -7.57
C SER A 58 13.46 -24.62 -7.54
N GLY A 59 12.82 -24.49 -6.37
CA GLY A 59 11.39 -24.74 -6.19
C GLY A 59 10.86 -24.38 -4.80
N GLY A 60 9.57 -24.04 -4.67
CA GLY A 60 8.83 -24.08 -3.39
C GLY A 60 8.39 -22.73 -2.81
N ASN A 61 8.10 -22.68 -1.51
CA ASN A 61 7.69 -21.46 -0.82
C ASN A 61 8.88 -20.91 -0.01
N ILE A 62 9.40 -19.75 -0.40
CA ILE A 62 10.51 -19.07 0.25
C ILE A 62 9.95 -17.88 1.02
N ASN A 63 10.19 -17.83 2.33
CA ASN A 63 9.82 -16.69 3.17
C ASN A 63 11.10 -16.05 3.73
N ILE A 64 11.28 -14.75 3.49
CA ILE A 64 12.35 -13.94 4.06
C ILE A 64 11.73 -13.01 5.10
N VAL A 65 12.14 -13.16 6.35
CA VAL A 65 11.56 -12.45 7.50
C VAL A 65 12.64 -11.96 8.46
N GLU A 66 12.29 -11.01 9.31
CA GLU A 66 13.18 -10.51 10.34
C GLU A 66 13.19 -11.42 11.57
N LEU A 67 14.37 -11.56 12.18
CA LEU A 67 14.55 -12.03 13.55
C LEU A 67 14.38 -10.86 14.53
N ASP A 68 14.22 -11.20 15.81
CA ASP A 68 14.38 -10.23 16.87
C ASP A 68 15.75 -9.54 16.79
N LYS A 69 15.78 -8.21 16.97
CA LYS A 69 17.01 -7.39 16.95
C LYS A 69 18.08 -7.94 17.91
N ASP A 70 17.63 -8.47 19.05
CA ASP A 70 18.50 -9.04 20.09
C ASP A 70 18.96 -10.48 19.82
N SER A 71 18.51 -11.11 18.73
CA SER A 71 18.86 -12.50 18.40
C SER A 71 20.38 -12.71 18.39
N ALA A 72 20.82 -13.83 18.98
CA ALA A 72 22.23 -14.26 18.96
C ALA A 72 22.69 -14.69 17.56
N ASN A 73 21.76 -14.91 16.63
CA ASN A 73 22.04 -15.30 15.27
C ASN A 73 21.90 -14.11 14.33
N LEU A 74 22.78 -14.05 13.34
CA LEU A 74 22.71 -13.14 12.21
C LEU A 74 21.72 -13.65 11.17
N ILE A 75 21.73 -14.97 10.92
CA ILE A 75 20.79 -15.68 10.04
C ILE A 75 20.36 -16.99 10.71
N GLU A 76 19.07 -17.30 10.60
CA GLU A 76 18.49 -18.61 10.85
C GLU A 76 17.71 -19.08 9.62
N THR A 77 18.11 -20.20 9.06
CA THR A 77 17.47 -20.80 7.90
C THR A 77 16.86 -22.13 8.32
N GLU A 78 15.57 -22.34 8.05
CA GLU A 78 14.87 -23.58 8.34
C GLU A 78 14.13 -24.04 7.08
N TRP A 79 14.16 -25.34 6.80
CA TRP A 79 13.45 -25.89 5.66
C TRP A 79 12.74 -27.19 5.97
N ARG A 80 11.64 -27.40 5.25
CA ARG A 80 10.94 -28.68 5.12
C ARG A 80 10.88 -29.02 3.64
N ILE A 81 11.37 -30.19 3.27
CA ILE A 81 11.47 -30.61 1.88
C ILE A 81 10.92 -32.02 1.71
N SER A 82 10.25 -32.24 0.59
CA SER A 82 9.94 -33.56 0.04
C SER A 82 10.49 -33.62 -1.37
N HIS A 83 11.32 -34.62 -1.67
CA HIS A 83 11.98 -34.74 -2.96
C HIS A 83 12.25 -36.18 -3.39
N THR A 84 12.44 -36.39 -4.68
CA THR A 84 13.08 -37.58 -5.24
C THR A 84 14.60 -37.35 -5.31
N GLY A 85 15.42 -38.40 -5.24
CA GLY A 85 16.87 -38.28 -5.43
C GLY A 85 17.75 -38.70 -4.25
N LEU A 86 19.06 -38.45 -4.38
CA LEU A 86 20.08 -39.09 -3.54
C LEU A 86 20.37 -38.38 -2.22
N TYR A 87 20.13 -37.07 -2.14
CA TYR A 87 20.43 -36.27 -0.96
C TYR A 87 19.54 -36.64 0.24
N LEU A 88 20.03 -36.35 1.44
CA LEU A 88 19.24 -36.40 2.67
C LEU A 88 18.50 -35.06 2.83
N PRO A 89 17.25 -35.03 3.33
CA PRO A 89 16.50 -33.79 3.52
C PRO A 89 17.24 -32.70 4.33
N GLN A 90 18.07 -33.11 5.30
CA GLN A 90 18.89 -32.20 6.13
C GLN A 90 20.03 -31.53 5.36
N ALA A 91 20.40 -32.06 4.19
CA ALA A 91 21.49 -31.55 3.36
C ALA A 91 20.98 -30.88 2.07
N SER A 92 19.68 -30.93 1.79
CA SER A 92 19.09 -30.43 0.54
C SER A 92 19.26 -28.93 0.31
N ILE A 93 19.45 -28.15 1.37
CA ILE A 93 19.76 -26.73 1.32
C ILE A 93 21.15 -26.51 1.93
N GLN A 94 22.02 -25.86 1.18
CA GLN A 94 23.35 -25.46 1.61
C GLN A 94 23.33 -23.98 1.99
N VAL A 95 23.83 -23.66 3.19
CA VAL A 95 24.01 -22.28 3.65
C VAL A 95 25.50 -22.05 3.89
N THR A 96 26.10 -21.15 3.10
CA THR A 96 27.52 -20.78 3.22
C THR A 96 27.66 -19.31 3.57
N ARG A 97 28.88 -18.92 3.98
CA ARG A 97 29.20 -17.53 4.23
C ARG A 97 30.61 -17.20 3.73
N THR A 98 30.74 -16.03 3.13
CA THR A 98 32.02 -15.51 2.62
C THR A 98 32.15 -14.04 3.00
N ILE A 99 33.31 -13.64 3.55
CA ILE A 99 33.59 -12.23 3.85
C ILE A 99 34.40 -11.64 2.69
N LYS A 100 33.92 -10.53 2.12
CA LYS A 100 34.63 -9.75 1.10
C LYS A 100 34.72 -8.30 1.55
N GLY A 101 35.85 -7.91 2.11
CA GLY A 101 36.02 -6.57 2.68
C GLY A 101 35.05 -6.31 3.82
N SER A 102 34.23 -5.27 3.72
CA SER A 102 33.20 -4.90 4.71
C SER A 102 31.86 -5.65 4.52
N ARG A 103 31.76 -6.53 3.54
CA ARG A 103 30.52 -7.25 3.20
C ARG A 103 30.60 -8.72 3.63
N LEU A 104 29.56 -9.19 4.31
CA LEU A 104 29.31 -10.62 4.51
C LEU A 104 28.30 -11.09 3.47
N ILE A 105 28.69 -12.04 2.64
CA ILE A 105 27.82 -12.69 1.66
C ILE A 105 27.37 -14.03 2.24
N ILE A 106 26.07 -14.30 2.19
CA ILE A 106 25.43 -15.51 2.68
C ILE A 106 24.69 -16.13 1.51
N ASP A 107 25.19 -17.27 1.04
CA ASP A 107 24.58 -18.00 -0.07
C ASP A 107 23.71 -19.14 0.48
N ILE A 108 22.44 -19.16 0.09
CA ILE A 108 21.43 -20.16 0.43
C ILE A 108 21.02 -20.85 -0.86
N ILE A 109 21.50 -22.07 -1.06
CA ILE A 109 21.45 -22.78 -2.34
C ILE A 109 20.73 -24.13 -2.19
N SER A 110 19.80 -24.44 -3.08
CA SER A 110 19.27 -25.81 -3.20
C SER A 110 20.28 -26.68 -3.95
N ILE A 111 20.67 -27.81 -3.35
CA ILE A 111 21.51 -28.80 -4.03
C ILE A 111 20.69 -29.91 -4.71
N VAL A 112 19.37 -29.90 -4.51
CA VAL A 112 18.42 -30.79 -5.18
C VAL A 112 17.91 -30.08 -6.45
N ASP A 113 17.90 -30.80 -7.57
CA ASP A 113 17.36 -30.32 -8.85
C ASP A 113 15.88 -29.96 -8.75
N HIS A 114 15.39 -28.94 -9.48
CA HIS A 114 13.97 -28.54 -9.41
C HIS A 114 13.03 -29.68 -9.72
N ASN A 115 13.37 -30.53 -10.70
CA ASN A 115 12.50 -31.63 -11.13
C ASN A 115 12.30 -32.68 -10.04
N ASP A 116 13.24 -32.73 -9.11
CA ASP A 116 13.23 -33.65 -7.99
C ASP A 116 12.50 -33.08 -6.76
N ILE A 117 12.30 -31.76 -6.68
CA ILE A 117 11.61 -31.12 -5.55
C ILE A 117 10.10 -31.26 -5.74
N LEU A 118 9.45 -32.06 -4.89
CA LEU A 118 8.00 -32.20 -4.85
C LEU A 118 7.33 -31.09 -4.02
N SER A 119 8.02 -30.66 -2.96
CA SER A 119 7.60 -29.52 -2.13
C SER A 119 8.79 -29.00 -1.32
N LEU A 120 8.94 -27.68 -1.24
CA LEU A 120 9.87 -27.02 -0.33
C LEU A 120 9.15 -25.88 0.39
N SER A 121 9.39 -25.77 1.69
CA SER A 121 9.13 -24.57 2.49
C SER A 121 10.45 -24.15 3.10
N LEU A 122 10.94 -22.96 2.77
CA LEU A 122 12.20 -22.41 3.22
C LEU A 122 11.94 -21.08 3.93
N ASN A 123 12.30 -21.00 5.20
CA ASN A 123 12.25 -19.75 5.97
C ASN A 123 13.67 -19.25 6.18
N ILE A 124 13.93 -18.02 5.75
CA ILE A 124 15.20 -17.31 5.91
C ILE A 124 14.92 -16.15 6.85
N SER A 125 15.39 -16.26 8.09
CA SER A 125 15.22 -15.24 9.10
C SER A 125 16.54 -14.51 9.32
N PHE A 126 16.56 -13.18 9.23
CA PHE A 126 17.78 -12.38 9.36
C PHE A 126 17.66 -11.37 10.51
N ASN A 127 18.75 -11.13 11.24
CA ASN A 127 18.77 -10.08 12.27
C ASN A 127 18.81 -8.72 11.57
N PRO A 128 17.88 -7.77 11.83
CA PRO A 128 17.80 -6.48 11.12
C PRO A 128 18.70 -5.37 11.71
N SER A 129 19.62 -5.70 12.64
CA SER A 129 20.44 -4.71 13.36
C SER A 129 21.71 -4.25 12.61
N TYR A 130 21.92 -4.68 11.37
CA TYR A 130 23.07 -4.27 10.57
C TYR A 130 22.77 -3.02 9.76
N SER A 131 23.83 -2.32 9.34
CA SER A 131 23.70 -1.00 8.71
C SER A 131 22.95 -1.07 7.38
N SER A 132 23.19 -2.10 6.57
CA SER A 132 22.52 -2.30 5.29
C SER A 132 22.49 -3.76 4.85
N TYR A 133 21.49 -4.07 4.01
CA TYR A 133 21.25 -5.40 3.43
C TYR A 133 21.21 -5.36 1.91
N SER A 134 21.63 -6.44 1.27
CA SER A 134 21.33 -6.71 -0.14
C SER A 134 20.56 -8.04 -0.22
N PHE A 135 19.45 -8.06 -0.97
CA PHE A 135 18.66 -9.26 -1.20
C PHE A 135 18.68 -9.60 -2.68
N ILE A 136 19.28 -10.74 -3.02
CA ILE A 136 19.37 -11.23 -4.40
C ILE A 136 18.77 -12.63 -4.43
N THR A 137 17.54 -12.73 -4.91
CA THR A 137 16.79 -13.98 -4.95
C THR A 137 16.50 -14.40 -6.38
N ASN A 138 16.93 -15.59 -6.75
CA ASN A 138 16.61 -16.22 -8.02
C ASN A 138 16.02 -17.61 -7.79
N THR A 139 14.83 -17.84 -8.32
CA THR A 139 14.10 -19.10 -8.18
C THR A 139 13.58 -19.59 -9.52
N GLU A 140 13.67 -20.89 -9.79
CA GLU A 140 13.13 -21.44 -11.04
C GLU A 140 11.61 -21.63 -10.94
N SER A 141 11.14 -22.07 -9.79
CA SER A 141 9.71 -22.18 -9.50
C SER A 141 9.41 -21.89 -8.04
N GLY A 142 8.19 -21.46 -7.76
CA GLY A 142 7.71 -21.27 -6.41
C GLY A 142 7.35 -19.84 -6.02
N ASN A 143 6.82 -19.72 -4.80
CA ASN A 143 6.40 -18.44 -4.27
C ASN A 143 7.50 -17.85 -3.39
N VAL A 144 7.77 -16.56 -3.56
CA VAL A 144 8.72 -15.82 -2.75
C VAL A 144 7.97 -14.74 -1.99
N ASN A 145 8.13 -14.73 -0.67
CA ASN A 145 7.55 -13.74 0.22
C ASN A 145 8.67 -13.05 0.99
N ILE A 146 8.69 -11.72 1.01
CA ILE A 146 9.58 -10.94 1.87
C ILE A 146 8.79 -9.87 2.61
N ASN A 147 9.01 -9.80 3.91
CA ASN A 147 8.36 -8.83 4.79
C ASN A 147 9.39 -8.18 5.72
N VAL A 148 9.69 -6.90 5.49
CA VAL A 148 10.78 -6.17 6.15
C VAL A 148 10.38 -4.75 6.56
N PHE A 149 10.96 -4.26 7.66
CA PHE A 149 10.57 -3.02 8.33
C PHE A 149 11.81 -2.28 8.87
N ASP A 150 11.85 -0.97 8.68
CA ASP A 150 12.87 -0.11 9.31
C ASP A 150 14.33 -0.52 8.98
N ILE A 151 14.62 -0.93 7.73
CA ILE A 151 15.96 -1.33 7.28
C ILE A 151 16.47 -0.49 6.10
N ASN A 152 17.80 -0.47 5.91
CA ASN A 152 18.41 0.05 4.69
C ASN A 152 18.75 -1.12 3.76
N ILE A 153 18.32 -1.03 2.51
CA ILE A 153 18.58 -1.99 1.45
C ILE A 153 19.46 -1.32 0.40
N LYS A 154 20.60 -1.94 0.11
CA LYS A 154 21.52 -1.48 -0.91
C LYS A 154 21.10 -2.00 -2.29
N ASP A 155 21.03 -3.32 -2.43
CA ASP A 155 20.60 -3.99 -3.67
C ASP A 155 19.34 -4.82 -3.41
N PHE A 156 18.33 -4.69 -4.29
CA PHE A 156 17.10 -5.47 -4.22
C PHE A 156 16.78 -6.07 -5.58
N TYR A 157 16.96 -7.40 -5.71
CA TYR A 157 16.72 -8.13 -6.94
C TYR A 157 15.99 -9.44 -6.66
N PHE A 158 14.78 -9.58 -7.22
CA PHE A 158 13.99 -10.79 -7.12
C PHE A 158 13.59 -11.27 -8.52
N ARG A 159 13.90 -12.54 -8.81
CA ARG A 159 13.49 -13.21 -10.04
C ARG A 159 12.87 -14.57 -9.73
N THR A 160 11.75 -14.86 -10.38
CA THR A 160 11.22 -16.22 -10.47
C THR A 160 10.85 -16.59 -11.90
N SER A 161 11.08 -17.83 -12.33
CA SER A 161 10.55 -18.27 -13.64
C SER A 161 9.08 -18.70 -13.55
N SER A 162 8.62 -19.17 -12.39
CA SER A 162 7.21 -19.47 -12.17
C SER A 162 6.79 -19.30 -10.72
N GLY A 163 5.65 -18.67 -10.46
CA GLY A 163 5.08 -18.53 -9.12
C GLY A 163 4.92 -17.08 -8.68
N LYS A 164 4.46 -16.89 -7.44
CA LYS A 164 4.07 -15.58 -6.92
C LYS A 164 5.21 -14.89 -6.17
N ILE A 165 5.40 -13.60 -6.39
CA ILE A 165 6.25 -12.74 -5.54
C ILE A 165 5.36 -11.83 -4.69
N ASP A 166 5.43 -11.92 -3.35
CA ASP A 166 4.76 -11.02 -2.40
C ASP A 166 5.84 -10.22 -1.64
N ILE A 167 5.84 -8.90 -1.79
CA ILE A 167 6.81 -8.02 -1.15
C ILE A 167 6.09 -7.02 -0.26
N ARG A 168 6.49 -6.95 1.00
CA ARG A 168 5.98 -5.99 1.97
C ARG A 168 7.12 -5.25 2.64
N MET A 169 7.11 -3.93 2.51
CA MET A 169 8.14 -3.08 3.10
C MET A 169 7.54 -1.86 3.75
N ASN A 170 8.11 -1.47 4.89
CA ASN A 170 7.73 -0.24 5.57
C ASN A 170 8.96 0.48 6.15
N ASN A 171 9.00 1.80 6.04
CA ASN A 171 10.09 2.64 6.58
C ASN A 171 11.48 2.21 6.08
N THR A 172 11.55 1.76 4.83
CA THR A 172 12.78 1.21 4.24
C THR A 172 13.46 2.25 3.36
N ASN A 173 14.80 2.26 3.35
CA ASN A 173 15.57 3.03 2.37
C ASN A 173 16.17 2.07 1.33
N ILE A 174 16.05 2.39 0.04
CA ILE A 174 16.58 1.58 -1.06
C ILE A 174 17.58 2.41 -1.86
N GLU A 175 18.86 2.07 -1.75
CA GLU A 175 19.97 2.85 -2.33
C GLU A 175 20.08 2.66 -3.85
N ASN A 176 20.05 1.43 -4.36
CA ASN A 176 20.12 1.17 -5.80
C ASN A 176 18.73 0.93 -6.40
N ASN A 177 18.67 0.35 -7.59
CA ASN A 177 17.40 0.02 -8.23
C ASN A 177 16.65 -1.05 -7.42
N PHE A 178 15.33 -0.94 -7.43
CA PHE A 178 14.43 -1.99 -6.96
C PHE A 178 13.94 -2.80 -8.14
N GLU A 179 14.29 -4.09 -8.19
CA GLU A 179 14.11 -4.91 -9.37
C GLU A 179 13.36 -6.21 -9.07
N VAL A 180 12.22 -6.41 -9.73
CA VAL A 180 11.37 -7.60 -9.58
C VAL A 180 10.96 -8.15 -10.93
N PHE A 181 11.21 -9.44 -11.17
CA PHE A 181 10.97 -10.11 -12.44
C PHE A 181 10.27 -11.44 -12.24
N THR A 182 9.26 -11.74 -13.07
CA THR A 182 8.71 -13.09 -13.19
C THR A 182 8.50 -13.49 -14.65
N ASP A 183 8.82 -14.73 -15.04
CA ASP A 183 8.42 -15.19 -16.36
C ASP A 183 6.92 -15.56 -16.36
N THR A 184 6.44 -16.24 -15.31
CA THR A 184 5.02 -16.58 -15.15
C THR A 184 4.60 -16.51 -13.68
N GLY A 185 3.53 -15.77 -13.37
CA GLY A 185 2.98 -15.67 -12.03
C GLY A 185 2.73 -14.23 -11.58
N ASP A 186 2.09 -14.13 -10.43
CA ASP A 186 1.60 -12.86 -9.91
C ASP A 186 2.67 -12.14 -9.08
N ILE A 187 2.66 -10.80 -9.10
CA ILE A 187 3.51 -9.95 -8.29
C ILE A 187 2.60 -9.05 -7.44
N ASP A 188 2.70 -9.17 -6.12
CA ASP A 188 1.99 -8.32 -5.17
C ASP A 188 3.01 -7.52 -4.37
N ILE A 189 2.96 -6.18 -4.44
CA ILE A 189 3.91 -5.30 -3.78
C ILE A 189 3.18 -4.27 -2.91
N THR A 190 3.49 -4.28 -1.63
CA THR A 190 2.95 -3.37 -0.62
C THR A 190 4.08 -2.57 -0.01
N LEU A 191 4.15 -1.27 -0.31
CA LEU A 191 5.21 -0.38 0.18
C LEU A 191 4.62 0.75 1.00
N ASP A 192 5.27 1.07 2.11
CA ASP A 192 4.87 2.17 2.99
C ASP A 192 6.08 2.96 3.48
N TYR A 193 6.05 4.28 3.38
CA TYR A 193 7.15 5.16 3.81
C TYR A 193 8.54 4.75 3.28
N VAL A 194 8.60 4.23 2.05
CA VAL A 194 9.86 3.79 1.44
C VAL A 194 10.54 4.95 0.71
N ASN A 195 11.84 5.13 0.96
CA ASN A 195 12.67 6.09 0.24
C ASN A 195 13.48 5.36 -0.84
N PHE A 196 13.32 5.78 -2.09
CA PHE A 196 14.09 5.32 -3.24
C PHE A 196 15.12 6.37 -3.63
N TYR A 197 16.36 5.93 -3.79
CA TYR A 197 17.44 6.79 -4.27
C TYR A 197 17.62 6.69 -5.79
N ASN A 198 17.09 5.64 -6.41
CA ASN A 198 17.11 5.36 -7.84
C ASN A 198 15.73 4.83 -8.30
N ASP A 199 15.71 4.05 -9.38
CA ASP A 199 14.51 3.64 -10.10
C ASP A 199 13.85 2.37 -9.56
N PHE A 200 12.58 2.20 -9.93
CA PHE A 200 11.79 1.01 -9.65
C PHE A 200 11.46 0.29 -10.96
N PHE A 201 11.80 -1.00 -11.04
CA PHE A 201 11.51 -1.86 -12.20
C PHE A 201 10.77 -3.12 -11.77
N CYS A 202 9.61 -3.33 -12.38
CA CYS A 202 8.84 -4.55 -12.21
C CYS A 202 8.38 -5.07 -13.58
N HIS A 203 8.64 -6.34 -13.86
CA HIS A 203 8.26 -6.94 -15.12
C HIS A 203 7.76 -8.38 -14.95
N SER A 204 6.72 -8.72 -15.72
CA SER A 204 6.19 -10.08 -15.81
C SER A 204 5.89 -10.45 -17.26
N ASN A 205 6.36 -11.61 -17.76
CA ASN A 205 5.89 -12.04 -19.08
C ASN A 205 4.42 -12.49 -19.02
N SER A 206 3.97 -13.06 -17.90
CA SER A 206 2.59 -13.51 -17.73
C SER A 206 2.15 -13.46 -16.27
N GLY A 207 1.07 -12.75 -15.94
CA GLY A 207 0.47 -12.76 -14.61
C GLY A 207 -0.10 -11.41 -14.18
N VAL A 208 -0.61 -11.36 -12.96
CA VAL A 208 -1.22 -10.18 -12.37
C VAL A 208 -0.19 -9.39 -11.57
N GLN A 209 -0.15 -8.06 -11.71
CA GLN A 209 0.71 -7.22 -10.88
C GLN A 209 -0.14 -6.24 -10.07
N LEU A 210 -0.12 -6.38 -8.75
CA LEU A 210 -0.83 -5.54 -7.79
C LEU A 210 0.15 -4.71 -6.98
N PHE A 211 -0.08 -3.40 -6.92
CA PHE A 211 0.75 -2.47 -6.15
C PHE A 211 -0.12 -1.68 -5.19
N ASP A 212 0.26 -1.66 -3.91
CA ASP A 212 -0.31 -0.82 -2.86
C ASP A 212 0.77 0.05 -2.23
N LEU A 213 0.87 1.27 -2.73
CA LEU A 213 2.01 2.16 -2.58
C LEU A 213 1.62 3.38 -1.75
N TRP A 214 2.26 3.53 -0.59
CA TRP A 214 1.93 4.57 0.38
C TRP A 214 3.15 5.42 0.72
N ASN A 215 3.01 6.73 0.55
CA ASN A 215 3.96 7.74 1.01
C ASN A 215 5.41 7.53 0.53
N LEU A 216 5.57 7.04 -0.71
CA LEU A 216 6.88 6.81 -1.31
C LEU A 216 7.61 8.12 -1.61
N ASN A 217 8.93 8.08 -1.47
CA ASN A 217 9.81 9.22 -1.69
C ASN A 217 10.97 8.88 -2.62
N PHE A 218 11.00 9.47 -3.80
CA PHE A 218 12.10 9.36 -4.76
C PHE A 218 13.01 10.59 -4.62
N LYS A 219 14.28 10.37 -4.25
CA LYS A 219 15.24 11.46 -3.94
C LYS A 219 15.72 12.23 -5.17
N SER A 220 15.49 11.70 -6.36
CA SER A 220 15.92 12.24 -7.64
C SER A 220 14.76 12.18 -8.64
N VAL A 221 15.01 12.60 -9.88
CA VAL A 221 14.11 12.27 -10.98
C VAL A 221 14.20 10.76 -11.17
N ALA A 222 13.13 10.04 -10.86
CA ALA A 222 13.11 8.59 -10.89
C ALA A 222 12.00 8.05 -11.77
N ASP A 223 12.27 6.89 -12.35
CA ASP A 223 11.31 6.14 -13.13
C ASP A 223 10.72 5.00 -12.30
N PHE A 224 9.40 4.91 -12.31
CA PHE A 224 8.63 3.79 -11.81
C PHE A 224 8.07 3.03 -13.00
N ASN A 225 8.75 1.95 -13.37
CA ASN A 225 8.48 1.18 -14.59
C ASN A 225 7.84 -0.16 -14.24
N VAL A 226 6.63 -0.39 -14.74
CA VAL A 226 5.89 -1.64 -14.59
C VAL A 226 5.43 -2.13 -15.94
N SER A 227 5.75 -3.37 -16.28
CA SER A 227 5.36 -3.95 -17.56
C SER A 227 4.89 -5.39 -17.45
N SER A 228 3.89 -5.76 -18.25
CA SER A 228 3.35 -7.11 -18.34
C SER A 228 3.05 -7.52 -19.77
N ASP A 229 3.72 -8.55 -20.29
CA ASP A 229 3.47 -9.00 -21.67
C ASP A 229 2.11 -9.70 -21.78
N ILE A 230 1.62 -10.37 -20.75
CA ILE A 230 0.30 -10.99 -20.70
C ILE A 230 -0.24 -10.85 -19.27
N GLY A 231 -1.39 -10.20 -19.09
CA GLY A 231 -1.98 -10.04 -17.76
C GLY A 231 -2.52 -8.64 -17.55
N TYR A 232 -2.53 -8.19 -16.30
CA TYR A 232 -3.00 -6.84 -15.99
C TYR A 232 -2.22 -6.22 -14.83
N ILE A 233 -2.13 -4.90 -14.86
CA ILE A 233 -1.45 -4.07 -13.86
C ILE A 233 -2.50 -3.28 -13.08
N ARG A 234 -2.38 -3.28 -11.76
CA ARG A 234 -3.24 -2.54 -10.84
C ARG A 234 -2.39 -1.81 -9.81
N ILE A 235 -2.37 -0.49 -9.90
CA ILE A 235 -1.62 0.37 -8.98
C ILE A 235 -2.59 1.17 -8.13
N HIS A 236 -2.44 1.08 -6.82
CA HIS A 236 -2.97 2.03 -5.85
C HIS A 236 -1.82 2.84 -5.30
N TRP A 237 -1.84 4.15 -5.50
CA TRP A 237 -0.77 5.04 -5.08
C TRP A 237 -1.30 6.22 -4.26
N MET A 238 -0.77 6.40 -3.06
CA MET A 238 -1.14 7.48 -2.14
C MET A 238 0.06 8.33 -1.72
N ASN A 239 -0.11 9.66 -1.71
CA ASN A 239 0.88 10.59 -1.17
C ASN A 239 0.26 11.74 -0.36
N HIS A 240 0.72 11.92 0.89
CA HIS A 240 0.14 12.87 1.86
C HIS A 240 0.95 14.15 2.09
N TYR A 241 2.14 14.28 1.51
CA TYR A 241 2.98 15.44 1.75
C TYR A 241 3.91 15.63 0.56
N ASN A 242 4.21 16.90 0.30
CA ASN A 242 5.18 17.33 -0.70
C ASN A 242 6.57 16.86 -0.28
N LYS A 243 7.25 16.14 -1.16
CA LYS A 243 8.59 15.58 -0.94
C LYS A 243 9.64 16.23 -1.83
N SER A 244 9.25 17.23 -2.63
CA SER A 244 10.04 17.84 -3.71
C SER A 244 10.56 16.81 -4.71
N GLN A 245 9.73 15.80 -5.04
CA GLN A 245 10.11 14.69 -5.90
C GLN A 245 9.62 14.87 -7.35
N LYS A 246 10.23 14.11 -8.27
CA LYS A 246 9.75 13.98 -9.64
C LYS A 246 9.77 12.51 -10.04
N VAL A 247 8.60 11.97 -10.34
CA VAL A 247 8.41 10.56 -10.67
C VAL A 247 7.75 10.44 -12.04
N ASN A 248 8.35 9.64 -12.92
CA ASN A 248 7.69 9.20 -14.15
C ASN A 248 7.18 7.77 -13.93
N ILE A 249 5.87 7.60 -13.93
CA ILE A 249 5.18 6.33 -13.71
C ILE A 249 4.82 5.78 -15.08
N ASN A 250 5.57 4.79 -15.56
CA ASN A 250 5.36 4.16 -16.86
C ASN A 250 4.79 2.76 -16.67
N THR A 251 3.60 2.54 -17.21
CA THR A 251 2.89 1.26 -17.11
C THR A 251 2.52 0.75 -18.49
N TYR A 252 2.82 -0.51 -18.74
CA TYR A 252 2.54 -1.18 -20.01
C TYR A 252 1.98 -2.57 -19.78
N SER A 253 0.83 -2.90 -20.37
CA SER A 253 0.37 -4.28 -20.41
C SER A 253 -0.30 -4.62 -21.74
N ASN A 254 -0.22 -5.88 -22.18
CA ASN A 254 -1.11 -6.30 -23.25
C ASN A 254 -2.58 -6.46 -22.79
N GLY A 255 -2.85 -6.62 -21.49
CA GLY A 255 -4.22 -6.55 -20.94
C GLY A 255 -4.46 -5.23 -20.22
N ASP A 256 -5.27 -5.24 -19.16
CA ASP A 256 -5.68 -4.00 -18.47
C ASP A 256 -4.53 -3.33 -17.72
N VAL A 257 -4.52 -2.00 -17.73
CA VAL A 257 -3.70 -1.15 -16.87
C VAL A 257 -4.61 -0.20 -16.10
N LYS A 258 -4.64 -0.35 -14.78
CA LYS A 258 -5.46 0.48 -13.88
C LYS A 258 -4.58 1.16 -12.85
N VAL A 259 -4.60 2.49 -12.82
CA VAL A 259 -3.86 3.30 -11.85
C VAL A 259 -4.84 4.16 -11.08
N LYS A 260 -4.90 3.97 -9.76
CA LYS A 260 -5.65 4.82 -8.84
C LYS A 260 -4.70 5.64 -8.01
N PHE A 261 -4.80 6.95 -8.12
CA PHE A 261 -3.87 7.90 -7.52
C PHE A 261 -4.60 8.87 -6.60
N TRP A 262 -4.20 8.92 -5.33
CA TRP A 262 -4.70 9.86 -4.33
C TRP A 262 -3.58 10.80 -3.92
N CYS A 263 -3.73 12.09 -4.20
CA CYS A 263 -2.77 13.11 -3.81
C CYS A 263 -3.41 14.50 -3.97
N PRO A 264 -3.35 15.38 -2.95
CA PRO A 264 -3.84 16.74 -3.07
C PRO A 264 -3.08 17.58 -4.12
N LEU A 265 -3.81 18.37 -4.92
CA LEU A 265 -3.23 19.31 -5.88
C LEU A 265 -2.39 20.40 -5.20
N GLU A 266 -2.59 20.66 -3.91
CA GLU A 266 -1.81 21.61 -3.13
C GLU A 266 -0.35 21.18 -2.95
N ILE A 267 -0.05 19.88 -3.15
CA ILE A 267 1.28 19.30 -2.98
C ILE A 267 1.83 18.63 -4.23
N MET A 268 1.00 18.44 -5.27
CA MET A 268 1.39 17.78 -6.50
C MET A 268 0.97 18.55 -7.76
N ARG A 269 1.73 18.31 -8.82
CA ARG A 269 1.40 18.63 -10.21
C ARG A 269 1.73 17.44 -11.10
N GLY A 270 1.08 17.35 -12.25
CA GLY A 270 1.33 16.20 -13.11
C GLY A 270 0.68 16.24 -14.48
N ALA A 271 1.17 15.36 -15.32
CA ALA A 271 0.61 15.06 -16.63
C ALA A 271 0.26 13.57 -16.70
N LEU A 272 -0.82 13.26 -17.42
CA LEU A 272 -1.32 11.90 -17.64
C LEU A 272 -1.41 11.66 -19.14
N SER A 273 -0.90 10.53 -19.60
CA SER A 273 -1.01 10.05 -20.98
C SER A 273 -1.59 8.65 -20.96
N LEU A 274 -2.73 8.46 -21.63
CA LEU A 274 -3.37 7.15 -21.79
C LEU A 274 -3.33 6.72 -23.25
N PHE A 275 -3.01 5.46 -23.50
CA PHE A 275 -2.95 4.93 -24.86
C PHE A 275 -3.44 3.48 -24.92
N THR A 276 -4.22 3.17 -25.95
CA THR A 276 -4.57 1.80 -26.32
C THR A 276 -4.51 1.56 -27.82
N VAL A 277 -4.18 0.34 -28.24
CA VAL A 277 -4.26 -0.06 -29.66
C VAL A 277 -5.66 -0.57 -30.00
N ASP A 278 -6.10 -1.64 -29.33
CA ASP A 278 -7.38 -2.31 -29.52
C ASP A 278 -8.13 -2.40 -28.19
N GLY A 279 -8.41 -1.25 -27.58
CA GLY A 279 -8.89 -1.16 -26.20
C GLY A 279 -9.71 0.08 -25.91
N THR A 280 -9.83 0.42 -24.63
CA THR A 280 -10.49 1.65 -24.18
C THR A 280 -9.57 2.45 -23.28
N THR A 281 -9.54 3.77 -23.49
CA THR A 281 -8.93 4.71 -22.56
C THR A 281 -10.03 5.30 -21.68
N LEU A 282 -9.75 5.39 -20.38
CA LEU A 282 -10.62 6.08 -19.45
C LEU A 282 -9.77 6.92 -18.50
N PHE A 283 -10.12 8.20 -18.39
CA PHE A 283 -9.67 9.03 -17.28
C PHE A 283 -10.88 9.41 -16.45
N SER A 284 -10.81 9.17 -15.15
CA SER A 284 -11.85 9.56 -14.21
C SER A 284 -11.25 10.33 -13.05
N ARG A 285 -12.02 11.29 -12.53
CA ARG A 285 -11.66 12.08 -11.37
C ARG A 285 -12.89 12.26 -10.49
N SER A 286 -12.74 12.06 -9.19
CA SER A 286 -13.82 12.35 -8.23
C SER A 286 -13.81 13.80 -7.77
N THR A 287 -12.61 14.32 -7.53
CA THR A 287 -12.34 15.68 -7.08
C THR A 287 -11.15 16.27 -7.83
N GLY A 288 -11.05 17.59 -7.81
CA GLY A 288 -9.99 18.33 -8.51
C GLY A 288 -10.26 18.52 -10.00
N SER A 289 -9.38 19.29 -10.63
CA SER A 289 -9.47 19.66 -12.04
C SER A 289 -8.23 19.19 -12.78
N TYR A 290 -8.46 18.64 -13.97
CA TYR A 290 -7.46 18.32 -14.97
C TYR A 290 -7.96 18.89 -16.29
N ASP A 291 -7.08 19.56 -17.00
CA ASP A 291 -7.34 20.06 -18.33
C ASP A 291 -6.89 19.02 -19.35
N GLU A 292 -7.76 18.67 -20.29
CA GLU A 292 -7.38 17.84 -21.43
C GLU A 292 -6.68 18.73 -22.46
N ILE A 293 -5.39 18.50 -22.68
CA ILE A 293 -4.54 19.32 -23.57
C ILE A 293 -4.50 18.77 -25.00
N SER A 294 -4.73 17.47 -25.15
CA SER A 294 -4.95 16.75 -26.39
C SER A 294 -5.66 15.44 -26.09
N GLU A 295 -6.16 14.75 -27.10
CA GLU A 295 -6.87 13.48 -26.94
C GLU A 295 -6.09 12.52 -26.01
N ASN A 296 -6.74 12.10 -24.91
CA ASN A 296 -6.18 11.20 -23.89
C ASN A 296 -4.93 11.72 -23.16
N HIS A 297 -4.69 13.04 -23.19
CA HIS A 297 -3.61 13.71 -22.48
C HIS A 297 -4.17 14.77 -21.55
N TYR A 298 -3.88 14.62 -20.27
CA TYR A 298 -4.44 15.47 -19.22
C TYR A 298 -3.34 16.10 -18.38
N GLN A 299 -3.58 17.30 -17.87
CA GLN A 299 -2.61 18.02 -17.06
C GLN A 299 -3.28 18.75 -15.90
N THR A 300 -2.59 18.86 -14.77
CA THR A 300 -3.09 19.64 -13.64
C THR A 300 -2.96 21.16 -13.91
N PRO A 301 -3.91 22.00 -13.47
CA PRO A 301 -3.86 23.46 -13.70
C PRO A 301 -2.64 24.15 -13.07
N ASN A 302 -2.09 23.54 -12.03
CA ASN A 302 -0.93 24.02 -11.28
C ASN A 302 0.42 23.51 -11.83
N MET A 303 0.48 22.95 -13.05
CA MET A 303 1.71 22.38 -13.60
C MET A 303 2.90 23.34 -13.60
N ASN A 304 2.66 24.64 -13.72
CA ASN A 304 3.74 25.62 -13.74
C ASN A 304 4.34 25.91 -12.36
N ASN A 305 3.78 25.37 -11.27
CA ASN A 305 4.29 25.62 -9.92
C ASN A 305 5.52 24.73 -9.60
N PRO A 306 6.75 25.28 -9.57
CA PRO A 306 7.96 24.49 -9.38
C PRO A 306 8.11 23.90 -7.97
N SER A 307 7.36 24.39 -6.98
CA SER A 307 7.49 23.92 -5.59
C SER A 307 6.75 22.62 -5.30
N LEU A 308 5.96 22.10 -6.24
CA LEU A 308 5.13 20.91 -6.06
C LEU A 308 5.83 19.64 -6.57
N ASP A 309 5.52 18.51 -5.95
CA ASP A 309 5.90 17.19 -6.45
C ASP A 309 5.38 17.00 -7.89
N VAL A 310 6.16 16.32 -8.72
CA VAL A 310 5.81 16.03 -10.11
C VAL A 310 5.51 14.54 -10.26
N TYR A 311 4.32 14.23 -10.78
CA TYR A 311 3.95 12.88 -11.20
C TYR A 311 3.54 12.89 -12.66
N ASN A 312 4.32 12.23 -13.51
CA ASN A 312 3.97 12.02 -14.91
C ASN A 312 3.54 10.56 -15.08
N ILE A 313 2.28 10.31 -15.39
CA ILE A 313 1.74 8.94 -15.50
C ILE A 313 1.50 8.61 -16.97
N THR A 314 2.13 7.54 -17.45
CA THR A 314 1.89 6.95 -18.75
C THR A 314 1.25 5.57 -18.56
N ALA A 315 0.01 5.41 -19.02
CA ALA A 315 -0.74 4.16 -18.93
C ALA A 315 -1.03 3.61 -20.32
N VAL A 316 -0.43 2.46 -20.64
CA VAL A 316 -0.52 1.82 -21.95
C VAL A 316 -1.12 0.43 -21.84
N SER A 317 -2.21 0.19 -22.56
CA SER A 317 -2.80 -1.15 -22.71
C SER A 317 -2.91 -1.53 -24.19
N THR A 318 -2.42 -2.70 -24.60
CA THR A 318 -2.52 -3.09 -26.02
C THR A 318 -3.95 -3.48 -26.41
N SER A 319 -4.60 -4.39 -25.67
CA SER A 319 -5.93 -4.93 -26.00
C SER A 319 -6.95 -4.89 -24.85
N GLY A 320 -6.68 -4.14 -23.79
CA GLY A 320 -7.55 -3.99 -22.61
C GLY A 320 -7.94 -2.54 -22.33
N GLU A 321 -8.23 -2.25 -21.07
CA GLU A 321 -8.51 -0.90 -20.58
C GLU A 321 -7.23 -0.23 -20.06
N ALA A 322 -6.92 0.98 -20.53
CA ALA A 322 -5.99 1.89 -19.88
C ALA A 322 -6.80 2.91 -19.06
N TRP A 323 -6.84 2.73 -17.74
CA TRP A 323 -7.62 3.57 -16.83
C TRP A 323 -6.76 4.25 -15.77
N VAL A 324 -6.90 5.57 -15.67
CA VAL A 324 -6.37 6.35 -14.56
C VAL A 324 -7.53 6.97 -13.78
N TYR A 325 -7.56 6.73 -12.47
CA TYR A 325 -8.53 7.29 -11.54
C TYR A 325 -7.84 8.20 -10.53
N TYR A 326 -8.14 9.49 -10.58
CA TYR A 326 -7.55 10.48 -9.69
C TYR A 326 -8.52 10.94 -8.59
N VAL A 327 -7.99 11.13 -7.39
CA VAL A 327 -8.69 11.76 -6.27
C VAL A 327 -7.83 12.86 -5.66
N ASN A 328 -8.33 14.10 -5.73
CA ASN A 328 -7.75 15.26 -5.06
C ASN A 328 -8.11 15.23 -3.56
N CYS A 329 -7.45 14.38 -2.78
CA CYS A 329 -7.62 14.32 -1.34
C CYS A 329 -6.45 13.65 -0.62
N PHE A 330 -6.43 13.80 0.70
CA PHE A 330 -5.71 12.91 1.61
C PHE A 330 -6.54 11.62 1.84
N LYS A 331 -5.91 10.44 1.78
CA LYS A 331 -6.56 9.14 2.00
C LYS A 331 -6.14 8.55 3.34
N TRP A 332 -7.01 8.65 4.33
CA TRP A 332 -6.72 8.22 5.71
C TRP A 332 -6.63 6.70 5.92
N LEU A 333 -7.23 5.89 5.04
CA LEU A 333 -7.30 4.43 5.17
C LEU A 333 -6.77 3.73 3.92
N ARG A 334 -5.99 2.66 4.14
CA ARG A 334 -5.32 1.87 3.09
C ARG A 334 -6.28 1.14 2.17
N PHE A 335 -7.31 0.51 2.74
CA PHE A 335 -8.17 -0.44 2.03
C PHE A 335 -9.49 0.18 1.56
N CYS A 336 -9.64 0.34 0.24
CA CYS A 336 -10.92 0.62 -0.40
C CYS A 336 -11.04 -0.13 -1.73
N ASN A 337 -12.27 -0.49 -2.11
CA ASN A 337 -12.55 -1.08 -3.42
C ASN A 337 -12.47 -0.02 -4.53
N TRP A 338 -12.13 -0.44 -5.75
CA TRP A 338 -11.97 0.44 -6.92
C TRP A 338 -13.14 1.43 -7.15
N GLY A 339 -14.38 1.08 -6.74
CA GLY A 339 -15.57 1.91 -6.92
C GLY A 339 -16.31 2.39 -5.64
N MET A 340 -15.78 2.19 -4.42
CA MET A 340 -16.55 2.46 -3.17
C MET A 340 -15.89 3.46 -2.21
N ASP A 341 -15.07 4.38 -2.71
CA ASP A 341 -14.40 5.41 -1.85
C ASP A 341 -15.35 6.54 -1.40
N PHE A 342 -16.59 6.56 -1.89
CA PHE A 342 -17.48 7.73 -1.80
C PHE A 342 -18.81 7.45 -1.14
N PHE A 343 -18.94 6.42 -0.30
CA PHE A 343 -20.17 6.33 0.47
C PHE A 343 -20.23 7.47 1.47
N PRO A 344 -21.28 8.30 1.39
CA PRO A 344 -21.54 9.24 2.45
C PRO A 344 -21.66 8.49 3.76
N TYR A 345 -21.05 9.03 4.81
CA TYR A 345 -21.29 8.57 6.16
C TYR A 345 -21.86 9.72 6.98
N ASN A 346 -22.80 9.39 7.84
CA ASN A 346 -23.41 10.36 8.74
C ASN A 346 -22.43 10.65 9.87
N VAL A 347 -22.27 11.94 10.15
CA VAL A 347 -21.63 12.40 11.38
C VAL A 347 -22.68 13.21 12.11
N ASP A 348 -23.13 12.67 13.23
CA ASP A 348 -24.11 13.30 14.09
C ASP A 348 -23.36 13.91 15.26
N ILE A 349 -23.43 15.23 15.40
CA ILE A 349 -22.84 15.95 16.53
C ILE A 349 -23.91 16.77 17.21
N PHE A 350 -24.22 16.36 18.43
CA PHE A 350 -25.10 17.08 19.33
C PHE A 350 -24.31 17.72 20.45
N GLY A 351 -24.79 18.85 20.95
CA GLY A 351 -24.21 19.48 22.12
C GLY A 351 -25.00 20.68 22.57
N ASN A 352 -24.57 21.22 23.70
CA ASN A 352 -25.15 22.43 24.24
C ASN A 352 -24.12 23.28 24.96
N TYR A 353 -24.47 24.55 25.13
CA TYR A 353 -23.68 25.55 25.82
C TYR A 353 -24.61 26.48 26.59
N SER A 354 -24.26 26.84 27.81
CA SER A 354 -25.05 27.77 28.62
C SER A 354 -24.17 28.79 29.33
N MET A 355 -24.69 30.01 29.45
CA MET A 355 -24.15 31.08 30.28
C MET A 355 -25.17 31.45 31.33
N LEU A 356 -24.75 31.67 32.57
CA LEU A 356 -25.66 32.02 33.67
C LEU A 356 -25.81 33.53 33.80
N THR A 357 -27.00 33.99 34.18
CA THR A 357 -27.29 35.42 34.42
C THR A 357 -26.41 36.00 35.52
N GLN A 358 -26.06 35.21 36.53
CA GLN A 358 -25.25 35.63 37.68
C GLN A 358 -23.78 35.90 37.32
N GLU A 359 -23.30 35.37 36.19
CA GLU A 359 -21.90 35.50 35.75
C GLU A 359 -21.65 36.80 34.96
N HIS A 360 -22.72 37.51 34.57
CA HIS A 360 -22.64 38.64 33.66
C HIS A 360 -23.57 39.79 34.08
N ASP A 361 -22.97 40.86 34.58
CA ASP A 361 -23.64 42.15 34.81
C ASP A 361 -23.67 42.97 33.50
N ILE A 362 -24.70 42.74 32.68
CA ILE A 362 -24.85 43.30 31.32
C ILE A 362 -26.30 43.71 31.06
N SER A 363 -26.52 44.56 30.06
CA SER A 363 -27.86 44.97 29.58
C SER A 363 -28.20 44.36 28.21
N THR A 364 -27.17 44.05 27.42
CA THR A 364 -27.27 43.74 25.99
C THR A 364 -26.46 42.51 25.62
N ILE A 365 -27.00 41.66 24.74
CA ILE A 365 -26.35 40.51 24.14
C ILE A 365 -26.27 40.75 22.63
N ASN A 366 -25.04 40.75 22.09
CA ASN A 366 -24.79 40.78 20.65
C ASN A 366 -24.29 39.41 20.21
N PHE A 367 -25.07 38.73 19.40
CA PHE A 367 -24.76 37.41 18.85
C PHE A 367 -24.18 37.55 17.43
N PHE A 368 -23.01 36.96 17.21
CA PHE A 368 -22.28 37.01 15.94
C PHE A 368 -22.15 35.61 15.35
N ASN A 369 -22.74 35.45 14.17
CA ASN A 369 -22.60 34.25 13.35
C ASN A 369 -21.49 34.50 12.31
N THR A 370 -20.40 33.74 12.39
CA THR A 370 -19.31 33.80 11.41
C THR A 370 -19.60 32.92 10.20
N LYS A 371 -19.40 33.45 8.99
CA LYS A 371 -19.46 32.68 7.75
C LYS A 371 -18.59 31.42 7.79
N TYR A 372 -19.07 30.35 7.16
CA TYR A 372 -18.29 29.18 6.80
C TYR A 372 -18.18 29.07 5.27
N ILE A 373 -17.21 28.30 4.78
CA ILE A 373 -17.02 28.09 3.34
C ILE A 373 -17.71 26.78 2.94
N TYR A 374 -18.43 26.78 1.83
CA TYR A 374 -19.08 25.63 1.21
C TYR A 374 -18.80 25.66 -0.29
N LEU A 375 -18.11 24.65 -0.84
CA LEU A 375 -17.83 24.57 -2.28
C LEU A 375 -17.30 25.88 -2.89
N ASN A 376 -16.37 26.55 -2.22
CA ASN A 376 -15.83 27.88 -2.58
C ASN A 376 -16.84 29.05 -2.54
N GLU A 377 -18.02 28.86 -1.96
CA GLU A 377 -18.99 29.91 -1.65
C GLU A 377 -19.01 30.16 -0.13
N SER A 378 -19.09 31.43 0.31
CA SER A 378 -19.34 31.72 1.73
C SER A 378 -20.83 31.52 2.04
N ARG A 379 -21.15 30.66 3.02
CA ARG A 379 -22.51 30.44 3.53
C ARG A 379 -22.58 30.75 5.02
N ASN A 380 -23.78 31.01 5.51
CA ASN A 380 -24.06 31.25 6.92
C ASN A 380 -24.79 30.03 7.50
N LEU A 381 -24.47 29.67 8.74
CA LEU A 381 -25.31 28.74 9.49
C LEU A 381 -26.67 29.41 9.74
N THR A 382 -27.76 28.68 9.59
CA THR A 382 -29.10 29.18 9.96
C THR A 382 -29.31 28.89 11.44
N PHE A 383 -29.68 29.92 12.19
CA PHE A 383 -29.97 29.82 13.61
C PHE A 383 -31.45 30.10 13.85
N ASN A 384 -32.05 29.27 14.70
CA ASN A 384 -33.35 29.55 15.29
C ASN A 384 -33.14 30.33 16.59
N PHE A 385 -34.00 31.31 16.86
CA PHE A 385 -33.90 32.13 18.07
C PHE A 385 -35.20 32.07 18.85
N ASP A 386 -35.10 31.70 20.11
CA ASP A 386 -36.24 31.60 21.02
C ASP A 386 -35.95 32.29 22.35
N THR A 387 -37.02 32.60 23.08
CA THR A 387 -36.89 33.22 24.40
C THR A 387 -36.89 32.16 25.50
N LEU A 388 -36.00 32.34 26.48
CA LEU A 388 -36.04 31.59 27.73
C LEU A 388 -37.23 32.08 28.59
N PRO A 389 -37.77 31.24 29.49
CA PRO A 389 -38.69 31.71 30.52
C PRO A 389 -38.05 32.84 31.33
N VAL A 390 -38.82 33.85 31.74
CA VAL A 390 -38.34 34.96 32.58
C VAL A 390 -37.75 34.48 33.92
N SER A 391 -38.13 33.28 34.36
CA SER A 391 -37.60 32.62 35.56
C SER A 391 -36.30 31.84 35.34
N SER A 392 -35.74 31.84 34.12
CA SER A 392 -34.54 31.08 33.78
C SER A 392 -33.30 31.68 34.44
N GLU A 393 -32.48 30.84 35.08
CA GLU A 393 -31.17 31.26 35.59
C GLU A 393 -30.13 31.43 34.46
N LYS A 394 -30.41 30.87 33.28
CA LYS A 394 -29.56 30.99 32.10
C LYS A 394 -29.79 32.33 31.40
N LEU A 395 -28.69 33.01 31.08
CA LEU A 395 -28.64 34.21 30.25
C LEU A 395 -28.81 33.86 28.77
N LEU A 396 -28.08 32.83 28.36
CA LEU A 396 -28.03 32.33 26.99
C LEU A 396 -27.89 30.81 27.06
N TYR A 397 -28.62 30.10 26.23
CA TYR A 397 -28.50 28.66 26.05
C TYR A 397 -28.48 28.37 24.56
N ILE A 398 -27.48 27.66 24.10
CA ILE A 398 -27.31 27.28 22.70
C ILE A 398 -27.33 25.77 22.67
N GLU A 399 -28.21 25.19 21.86
CA GLU A 399 -28.19 23.77 21.56
C GLU A 399 -28.03 23.58 20.06
N TRP A 400 -27.28 22.54 19.71
CA TRP A 400 -27.08 22.18 18.32
C TRP A 400 -27.28 20.69 18.15
N ASP A 401 -27.92 20.37 17.04
CA ASP A 401 -28.00 19.04 16.47
C ASP A 401 -27.59 19.16 15.01
N LEU A 402 -26.39 18.67 14.72
CA LEU A 402 -25.75 18.81 13.42
C LEU A 402 -25.65 17.44 12.78
N ASP A 403 -26.60 17.15 11.90
CA ASP A 403 -26.60 15.97 11.03
C ASP A 403 -25.97 16.34 9.68
N LYS A 404 -24.79 15.79 9.40
CA LYS A 404 -24.18 15.96 8.07
C LYS A 404 -23.98 14.64 7.35
N ILE A 405 -24.21 14.71 6.05
CA ILE A 405 -23.69 13.73 5.11
C ILE A 405 -22.34 14.22 4.62
N HIS A 406 -21.25 13.60 5.09
CA HIS A 406 -19.95 13.86 4.47
C HIS A 406 -20.00 13.32 3.04
N ALA A 407 -20.09 14.19 2.03
CA ALA A 407 -20.39 13.83 0.64
C ALA A 407 -19.35 12.91 -0.04
N MET A 408 -18.26 12.60 0.65
CA MET A 408 -17.23 11.68 0.20
C MET A 408 -16.73 10.91 1.42
N GLY A 409 -16.64 9.59 1.42
CA GLY A 409 -16.14 8.78 2.56
C GLY A 409 -14.66 9.01 2.91
N ILE A 410 -14.16 10.22 2.72
CA ILE A 410 -12.77 10.66 2.82
C ILE A 410 -12.56 11.27 4.21
N GLY A 411 -12.17 10.41 5.15
CA GLY A 411 -11.66 10.79 6.47
C GLY A 411 -12.74 10.98 7.54
N VAL A 412 -12.42 10.64 8.79
CA VAL A 412 -13.20 10.95 10.00
C VAL A 412 -12.50 12.11 10.69
N GLY A 413 -13.11 13.29 10.72
CA GLY A 413 -12.57 14.46 11.42
C GLY A 413 -13.61 15.04 12.36
N ALA A 414 -13.16 15.42 13.55
CA ALA A 414 -14.02 16.04 14.53
C ALA A 414 -14.52 17.40 14.00
N LEU A 415 -15.83 17.57 14.00
CA LEU A 415 -16.49 18.85 13.80
C LEU A 415 -16.92 19.34 15.19
N ASN A 416 -16.63 20.59 15.53
CA ASN A 416 -16.97 21.16 16.83
C ASN A 416 -17.58 22.54 16.63
N LEU A 417 -18.67 22.83 17.35
CA LEU A 417 -19.17 24.20 17.47
C LEU A 417 -18.34 24.93 18.52
N LYS A 418 -17.50 25.87 18.08
CA LYS A 418 -16.67 26.68 18.96
C LYS A 418 -17.43 27.94 19.34
N ILE A 419 -17.80 28.03 20.61
CA ILE A 419 -18.50 29.19 21.16
C ILE A 419 -17.49 29.96 22.00
N SER A 420 -17.34 31.24 21.70
CA SER A 420 -16.51 32.16 22.48
C SER A 420 -17.29 33.43 22.79
N HIS A 421 -16.94 34.11 23.87
CA HIS A 421 -17.60 35.35 24.24
C HIS A 421 -16.60 36.34 24.84
N LYS A 422 -16.93 37.62 24.74
CA LYS A 422 -16.21 38.69 25.41
C LYS A 422 -17.16 39.80 25.84
N ARG A 423 -16.86 40.44 26.96
CA ARG A 423 -17.62 41.60 27.45
C ARG A 423 -16.99 42.89 26.93
N VAL A 424 -17.81 43.78 26.38
CA VAL A 424 -17.42 45.15 26.00
C VAL A 424 -18.41 46.10 26.64
N SER A 425 -18.00 46.77 27.72
CA SER A 425 -18.88 47.62 28.54
C SER A 425 -20.08 46.84 29.12
N ASP A 426 -21.31 47.24 28.81
CA ASP A 426 -22.57 46.63 29.22
C ASP A 426 -23.09 45.58 28.22
N THR A 427 -22.30 45.28 27.19
CA THR A 427 -22.67 44.38 26.09
C THR A 427 -21.84 43.10 26.15
N LEU A 428 -22.49 41.95 26.10
CA LEU A 428 -21.86 40.65 25.88
C LEU A 428 -21.83 40.32 24.38
N GLN A 429 -20.64 40.13 23.83
CA GLN A 429 -20.45 39.71 22.44
C GLN A 429 -20.19 38.22 22.42
N VAL A 430 -21.07 37.46 21.78
CA VAL A 430 -21.00 35.99 21.65
C VAL A 430 -20.71 35.64 20.20
N TYR A 431 -19.68 34.84 19.97
CA TYR A 431 -19.25 34.39 18.66
C TYR A 431 -19.45 32.88 18.57
N VAL A 432 -20.14 32.45 17.53
CA VAL A 432 -20.30 31.03 17.20
C VAL A 432 -19.59 30.77 15.88
N GLU A 433 -18.57 29.92 15.96
CA GLU A 433 -17.74 29.48 14.84
C GLU A 433 -17.84 27.96 14.70
N LEU A 434 -17.90 27.47 13.47
CA LEU A 434 -17.80 26.05 13.20
C LEU A 434 -16.33 25.68 13.00
N ASP A 435 -15.72 25.06 14.01
CA ASP A 435 -14.36 24.57 13.93
C ASP A 435 -14.36 23.17 13.32
N PHE A 436 -13.54 22.99 12.30
CA PHE A 436 -13.44 21.74 11.56
C PHE A 436 -11.99 21.41 11.31
N ARG A 437 -11.56 20.25 11.80
CA ARG A 437 -10.24 19.68 11.50
C ARG A 437 -10.39 18.52 10.51
N LEU A 438 -10.67 18.82 9.24
CA LEU A 438 -10.03 18.05 8.16
C LEU A 438 -9.19 19.01 7.33
N ASP A 439 -8.00 18.54 6.99
CA ASP A 439 -7.06 19.17 6.08
C ASP A 439 -7.71 19.38 4.69
N GLN A 440 -8.45 20.50 4.57
CA GLN A 440 -8.86 21.19 3.33
C GLN A 440 -10.07 20.65 2.54
N ILE A 441 -10.83 19.65 3.03
CA ILE A 441 -12.12 19.27 2.40
C ILE A 441 -13.29 19.72 3.28
N LEU A 442 -14.00 20.76 2.85
CA LEU A 442 -15.16 21.27 3.58
C LEU A 442 -16.31 20.26 3.54
N PRO A 443 -16.95 19.95 4.69
CA PRO A 443 -18.08 19.03 4.72
C PRO A 443 -19.28 19.62 3.97
N THR A 444 -20.07 18.75 3.35
CA THR A 444 -21.41 19.10 2.87
C THR A 444 -22.38 18.89 4.03
N PHE A 445 -23.14 19.93 4.39
CA PHE A 445 -24.18 19.81 5.41
C PHE A 445 -25.53 19.63 4.71
N ASN A 446 -26.31 18.66 5.15
CA ASN A 446 -27.67 18.46 4.64
C ASN A 446 -28.68 19.22 5.48
N ASP A 447 -28.54 19.15 6.80
CA ASP A 447 -29.35 19.88 7.76
C ASP A 447 -28.45 20.40 8.89
N TYR A 448 -28.74 21.59 9.41
CA TYR A 448 -28.11 22.11 10.62
C TYR A 448 -29.21 22.76 11.46
N ASN A 449 -29.46 22.22 12.65
CA ASN A 449 -30.38 22.81 13.60
C ASN A 449 -29.61 23.36 14.78
N ILE A 450 -29.42 24.69 14.79
CA ILE A 450 -28.83 25.37 15.93
C ILE A 450 -29.87 26.33 16.48
N THR A 451 -30.23 26.14 17.75
CA THR A 451 -31.23 26.98 18.43
C THR A 451 -30.56 27.76 19.56
N VAL A 452 -30.74 29.07 19.52
CA VAL A 452 -30.23 30.01 20.51
C VAL A 452 -31.40 30.53 21.34
N PHE A 453 -31.41 30.15 22.60
CA PHE A 453 -32.34 30.66 23.58
C PHE A 453 -31.71 31.80 24.37
N TYR A 454 -32.37 32.95 24.42
CA TYR A 454 -31.88 34.12 25.14
C TYR A 454 -32.86 34.59 26.20
N HIS A 455 -32.33 35.15 27.28
CA HIS A 455 -33.14 35.63 28.39
C HIS A 455 -33.87 36.95 28.00
N PRO A 456 -35.20 37.04 28.17
CA PRO A 456 -36.02 38.14 27.62
C PRO A 456 -35.79 39.51 28.29
N ASN A 457 -35.16 39.53 29.46
CA ASN A 457 -34.83 40.77 30.17
C ASN A 457 -33.61 41.52 29.59
N TYR A 458 -32.91 40.96 28.60
CA TYR A 458 -31.73 41.56 27.98
C TYR A 458 -32.05 41.96 26.54
N LEU A 459 -31.49 43.08 26.08
CA LEU A 459 -31.61 43.47 24.67
C LEU A 459 -30.79 42.49 23.83
N PHE A 460 -31.43 41.72 22.95
CA PHE A 460 -30.77 40.73 22.11
C PHE A 460 -30.66 41.23 20.66
N ASN A 461 -29.43 41.34 20.17
CA ASN A 461 -29.13 41.72 18.79
C ASN A 461 -28.38 40.59 18.09
N GLN A 462 -28.71 40.34 16.83
CA GLN A 462 -28.04 39.36 15.98
C GLN A 462 -27.32 40.05 14.82
N PHE A 463 -26.11 39.58 14.53
CA PHE A 463 -25.25 40.10 13.48
C PHE A 463 -24.68 38.96 12.65
N LEU A 464 -24.71 39.15 11.33
CA LEU A 464 -24.04 38.29 10.36
C LEU A 464 -22.72 38.96 9.99
N ILE A 465 -21.58 38.27 10.18
CA ILE A 465 -20.25 38.76 9.81
C ILE A 465 -19.67 37.94 8.66
#